data_AF-A0A435GWU8-F1
#
_entry.id   AF-A0A435GWU8-F1
#
_cell.length_a   1.000
_cell.length_b   1.000
_cell.length_c   1.000
_cell.angle_alpha   90.00
_cell.angle_beta   90.00
_cell.angle_gamma   90.00
#
_symmetry.space_group_name_H-M   'P 1'
#
loop_
_entity.id
_entity.type
_entity.pdbx_description
1 polymer ?
#
loop_
_entity_poly.entity_id
_entity_poly.type
_entity_poly.pdbx_seq_one_letter_code
_entity_poly.pdbx_strand_id
1 'polypeptide(L)' 'MTAAMDELLGILDLEKLEHNLYRGRSPLLDWQRVFGGQTIAQALVAAQRTVDPDRYV' A
#
# COMPACT_ATOMS: atom_id res chain seq x y z
N MET A 1 -7.57 -8.03 -16.73
CA MET A 1 -7.49 -7.03 -15.64
C MET A 1 -7.84 -5.67 -16.25
N THR A 2 -8.49 -4.77 -15.51
CA THR A 2 -8.81 -3.42 -16.02
C THR A 2 -7.67 -2.46 -15.68
N ALA A 3 -7.48 -1.41 -16.49
CA ALA A 3 -6.43 -0.41 -16.25
C ALA A 3 -6.53 0.22 -14.84
N ALA A 4 -7.75 0.46 -14.36
CA ALA A 4 -7.99 0.97 -13.01
C ALA A 4 -7.59 -0.02 -11.90
N MET A 5 -7.75 -1.33 -12.15
CA MET A 5 -7.32 -2.35 -11.18
C MET A 5 -5.80 -2.45 -11.14
N ASP A 6 -5.14 -2.38 -12.30
CA ASP A 6 -3.67 -2.41 -12.39
C ASP A 6 -3.04 -1.20 -11.67
N GLU A 7 -3.64 -0.02 -11.82
CA GLU A 7 -3.23 1.18 -11.10
C GLU A 7 -3.40 1.03 -9.59
N LEU A 8 -4.54 0.52 -9.13
CA LEU A 8 -4.79 0.28 -7.70
C LEU A 8 -3.76 -0.71 -7.13
N LEU A 9 -3.50 -1.82 -7.83
CA LEU A 9 -2.49 -2.80 -7.40
C LEU A 9 -1.10 -2.17 -7.34
N GLY A 10 -0.74 -1.30 -8.30
CA GLY A 10 0.51 -0.55 -8.29
C GLY A 10 0.64 0.43 -7.11
N ILE A 11 -0.46 1.06 -6.68
CA ILE A 11 -0.48 1.92 -5.48
C ILE A 11 -0.29 1.10 -4.20
N LEU A 12 -0.84 -0.12 -4.15
CA LEU A 12 -0.76 -1.00 -2.99
C LEU A 12 0.56 -1.78 -2.92
N ASP A 13 1.35 -1.83 -3.99
CA ASP A 13 2.66 -2.45 -3.96
C ASP A 13 3.73 -1.51 -3.38
N LEU A 14 3.87 -1.58 -2.06
CA LEU A 14 4.78 -0.71 -1.31
C LEU A 14 6.24 -1.09 -1.52
N GLU A 15 7.10 -0.09 -1.65
CA GLU A 15 8.54 -0.28 -1.61
C GLU A 15 8.98 -0.50 -0.16
N LYS A 16 9.67 -1.60 0.12
CA LYS A 16 10.28 -1.86 1.44
C LYS A 16 11.61 -1.12 1.52
N LEU A 17 11.75 -0.23 2.49
CA LEU A 17 12.99 0.48 2.75
C LEU A 17 13.84 -0.24 3.78
N GLU A 18 13.23 -0.63 4.91
CA GLU A 18 13.90 -1.32 6.03
C GLU A 18 12.94 -2.26 6.79
N HIS A 19 13.39 -2.82 7.91
CA HIS A 19 12.53 -3.56 8.83
C HIS A 19 11.40 -2.66 9.34
N ASN A 20 10.16 -3.05 9.02
CA ASN A 20 8.94 -2.30 9.35
C ASN A 20 8.86 -0.87 8.79
N LEU A 21 9.66 -0.53 7.78
CA LEU A 21 9.63 0.76 7.09
C LEU A 21 9.31 0.59 5.61
N TYR A 22 8.21 1.18 5.17
CA TYR A 22 7.69 1.06 3.81
C TYR A 22 7.36 2.44 3.23
N ARG A 23 7.58 2.62 1.92
CA ARG A 23 7.21 3.82 1.18
C ARG A 23 5.96 3.56 0.35
N GLY A 24 4.89 4.27 0.69
CA GLY A 24 3.70 4.37 -0.14
C GLY A 24 3.87 5.41 -1.24
N ARG A 25 3.19 5.19 -2.36
CA ARG A 25 3.05 6.17 -3.44
C ARG A 25 1.61 6.67 -3.49
N SER A 26 1.46 7.93 -3.84
CA SER A 26 0.16 8.53 -4.15
C SER A 26 0.23 9.10 -5.55
N PRO A 27 -0.80 8.91 -6.40
CA PRO A 27 -0.88 9.59 -7.67
C PRO A 27 -0.76 11.10 -7.49
N LEU A 28 0.02 11.74 -8.36
CA LEU A 28 0.12 13.20 -8.44
C LEU A 28 -1.15 13.71 -9.14
N LEU A 29 -2.19 13.96 -8.36
CA LEU A 29 -3.41 14.61 -8.81
C LEU A 29 -3.30 16.11 -8.52
N ASP A 30 -4.01 16.93 -9.31
CA ASP A 30 -4.11 18.38 -9.08
C ASP A 30 -4.62 18.74 -7.67
N TRP A 31 -5.24 17.77 -7.00
CA TRP A 31 -5.65 17.83 -5.61
C TRP A 31 -4.58 17.21 -4.68
N GLN A 32 -3.92 18.04 -3.87
CA GLN A 32 -2.80 17.65 -2.99
C GLN A 32 -3.19 16.84 -1.73
N ARG A 33 -4.33 16.14 -1.72
CA ARG A 33 -4.79 15.36 -0.56
C ARG A 33 -4.78 13.88 -0.88
N VAL A 34 -4.22 13.10 0.04
CA VAL A 34 -4.28 11.64 -0.03
C VAL A 34 -5.67 11.18 0.40
N PHE A 35 -6.29 10.31 -0.39
CA PHE A 35 -7.55 9.69 -0.04
C PHE A 35 -7.38 8.79 1.19
N GLY A 36 -8.22 8.95 2.22
CA GLY A 36 -8.08 8.19 3.46
C GLY A 36 -8.10 6.67 3.27
N GLY A 37 -8.89 6.18 2.30
CA GLY A 37 -8.92 4.77 1.93
C GLY A 37 -7.60 4.25 1.36
N GLN A 38 -6.85 5.09 0.64
CA GLN A 38 -5.51 4.73 0.15
C GLN A 38 -4.55 4.59 1.33
N THR A 39 -4.55 5.56 2.25
CA THR A 39 -3.65 5.56 3.42
C THR A 39 -3.85 4.31 4.28
N ILE A 40 -5.11 3.96 4.59
CA ILE A 40 -5.40 2.79 5.42
C ILE A 40 -5.09 1.47 4.68
N ALA A 41 -5.35 1.39 3.38
CA ALA A 41 -5.04 0.20 2.59
C ALA A 41 -3.53 -0.05 2.52
N GLN A 42 -2.73 0.99 2.26
CA GLN A 42 -1.28 0.90 2.29
C GLN A 42 -0.77 0.52 3.70
N ALA A 43 -1.30 1.14 4.76
CA ALA A 43 -0.94 0.78 6.13
C ALA A 43 -1.22 -0.71 6.45
N LEU A 44 -2.37 -1.24 6.00
CA LEU A 44 -2.74 -2.63 6.20
C LEU A 44 -1.81 -3.58 5.42
N VAL A 45 -1.46 -3.26 4.18
CA VAL A 45 -0.49 -4.05 3.39
C VAL A 45 0.88 -4.08 4.07
N ALA A 46 1.37 -2.92 4.54
CA ALA A 46 2.61 -2.86 5.30
C ALA A 46 2.56 -3.74 6.56
N ALA A 47 1.46 -3.66 7.32
CA ALA A 47 1.26 -4.47 8.53
C ALA A 47 1.19 -5.98 8.21
N GLN A 48 0.50 -6.38 7.15
CA GLN A 48 0.44 -7.78 6.74
C GLN A 48 1.84 -8.32 6.39
N ARG A 49 2.68 -7.51 5.73
CA ARG A 49 4.06 -7.90 5.36
C ARG A 49 5.01 -8.06 6.55
N THR A 50 4.61 -7.66 7.77
CA THR A 50 5.39 -7.93 9.00
C THR A 50 4.96 -9.20 9.73
N VAL A 51 3.85 -9.81 9.29
CA VAL A 51 3.34 -11.05 9.88
C VAL A 51 3.99 -12.24 9.18
N ASP A 52 4.46 -13.19 9.98
CA ASP A 52 4.97 -14.46 9.48
C ASP A 52 3.87 -15.20 8.69
N PRO A 53 4.14 -15.68 7.47
CA PRO A 53 3.18 -16.45 6.67
C PRO A 53 2.58 -17.66 7.40
N ASP A 54 3.33 -18.25 8.34
CA ASP A 54 2.92 -19.42 9.11
C ASP A 54 2.22 -19.06 10.44
N ARG A 55 1.90 -17.77 10.66
CA ARG A 55 1.16 -17.33 11.85
C ARG A 55 -0.33 -17.70 11.73
N TYR A 56 -0.77 -18.65 12.55
CA TYR A 56 -2.18 -19.01 12.73
C TYR A 56 -2.76 -18.37 14.02
N VAL A 57 -4.09 -18.21 14.07
CA VAL A 57 -4.84 -17.61 15.21
C VAL A 57 -5.83 -18.61 15.78
#